data_AF-A0A2K3LN64-F1
#
_entry.id   AF-A0A2K3LN64-F1
#
_cell.length_a   1.000
_cell.length_b   1.000
_cell.length_c   1.000
_cell.angle_alpha   90.00
_cell.angle_beta   90.00
_cell.angle_gamma   90.00
#
_symmetry.space_group_name_H-M   'P 1'
#
loop_
_entity.id
_entity.type
_entity.pdbx_description
1 polymer ?
#
loop_
_entity_poly.entity_id
_entity_poly.type
_entity_poly.pdbx_seq_one_letter_code
_entity_poly.pdbx_strand_id
1 'polypeptide(L)' 'MSCFQGSSKSSASEEWNELKQYMEKEFERLDKIIMRQEETNQAKKMEMFMMLSSKEHLDDRCKEMLEKLGRDLFGN' A
#
# COMPACT_ATOMS: atom_id res chain seq x y z
N MET A 1 54.76 -13.74 -19.03
CA MET A 1 54.33 -12.50 -18.35
C MET A 1 52.81 -12.52 -18.25
N SER A 2 52.25 -12.83 -17.08
CA SER A 2 50.82 -12.80 -16.84
C SER A 2 50.47 -11.44 -16.22
N CYS A 3 49.89 -10.55 -17.03
CA CYS A 3 49.45 -9.24 -16.56
C CYS A 3 48.03 -9.36 -16.00
N PHE A 4 47.94 -9.36 -14.67
CA PHE A 4 46.94 -8.65 -13.86
C PHE A 4 45.48 -8.64 -14.38
N GLN A 5 44.78 -9.77 -14.27
CA GLN A 5 43.31 -9.77 -14.22
C GLN A 5 42.85 -9.70 -12.76
N GLY A 6 42.91 -8.50 -12.15
CA GLY A 6 42.62 -8.33 -10.72
C GLY A 6 41.67 -7.21 -10.35
N SER A 7 41.68 -6.08 -11.06
CA SER A 7 41.12 -4.84 -10.49
C SER A 7 39.64 -4.57 -10.78
N SER A 8 39.00 -5.26 -11.74
CA SER A 8 37.65 -4.87 -12.21
C SER A 8 36.48 -5.61 -11.56
N LYS A 9 36.73 -6.65 -10.75
CA LYS A 9 35.66 -7.47 -10.12
C LYS A 9 35.26 -6.99 -8.72
N SER A 10 36.15 -6.31 -7.99
CA SER A 10 35.88 -5.81 -6.64
C SER A 10 34.85 -4.68 -6.66
N SER A 11 35.05 -3.68 -7.53
CA SER A 11 34.17 -2.51 -7.62
C SER A 11 32.75 -2.88 -8.05
N ALA A 12 32.61 -3.79 -9.03
CA ALA A 12 31.31 -4.25 -9.47
C ALA A 12 30.54 -4.95 -8.33
N SER A 13 31.21 -5.74 -7.49
CA SER A 13 30.57 -6.40 -6.34
C SER A 13 30.12 -5.42 -5.26
N GLU A 14 30.85 -4.33 -5.06
CA GLU A 14 30.51 -3.27 -4.10
C GLU A 14 29.30 -2.46 -4.60
N GLU A 15 29.31 -2.05 -5.87
CA GLU A 15 28.19 -1.36 -6.53
C GLU A 15 26.88 -2.19 -6.47
N TRP A 16 26.95 -3.50 -6.70
CA TRP A 16 25.80 -4.40 -6.57
C TRP A 16 25.26 -4.47 -5.14
N ASN A 17 26.13 -4.48 -4.13
CA ASN A 17 25.72 -4.49 -2.73
C ASN A 17 25.07 -3.17 -2.32
N GLU A 18 25.61 -2.03 -2.77
CA GLU A 18 25.02 -0.72 -2.52
C GLU A 18 23.64 -0.58 -3.16
N LEU A 19 23.50 -1.01 -4.42
CA LEU A 19 22.22 -1.03 -5.12
C LEU A 19 21.21 -1.90 -4.39
N LYS A 20 21.62 -3.09 -3.94
CA LYS A 20 20.74 -3.98 -3.18
C LYS A 20 20.24 -3.34 -1.88
N GLN A 21 21.14 -2.74 -1.10
CA GLN A 21 20.77 -2.04 0.14
C GLN A 21 19.85 -0.84 -0.11
N TYR A 22 20.08 -0.11 -1.21
CA TYR A 22 19.21 0.99 -1.61
C TYR A 22 17.80 0.49 -1.95
N MET A 23 17.70 -0.57 -2.76
CA MET A 23 16.40 -1.15 -3.11
C MET A 23 15.65 -1.68 -1.88
N GLU A 24 16.33 -2.35 -0.95
CA GLU A 24 15.71 -2.81 0.31
C GLU A 24 15.08 -1.64 1.11
N LYS A 25 15.78 -0.50 1.21
CA LYS A 25 15.26 0.70 1.88
C LYS A 25 14.06 1.30 1.16
N GLU A 26 14.08 1.36 -0.17
CA GLU A 26 12.95 1.88 -0.94
C GLU A 26 11.72 0.95 -0.86
N PHE A 27 11.91 -0.37 -0.85
CA PHE A 27 10.81 -1.31 -0.60
C PHE A 27 10.20 -1.11 0.79
N GLU A 28 11.03 -1.00 1.84
CA GLU A 28 10.53 -0.74 3.21
C GLU A 28 9.75 0.59 3.28
N ARG A 29 10.21 1.61 2.56
CA ARG A 29 9.52 2.90 2.46
C ARG A 29 8.18 2.78 1.75
N LEU A 30 8.12 2.03 0.65
CA LEU A 30 6.89 1.79 -0.10
C LEU A 30 5.87 1.02 0.73
N ASP A 31 6.30 0.00 1.47
CA ASP A 31 5.43 -0.75 2.39
C ASP A 31 4.80 0.17 3.44
N LYS A 32 5.60 1.06 4.06
CA LYS A 32 5.09 2.07 5.00
C LYS A 32 4.12 3.07 4.38
N ILE A 33 4.23 3.35 3.08
CA ILE A 33 3.30 4.22 2.36
C ILE A 33 2.00 3.46 2.09
N ILE A 34 2.09 2.22 1.60
CA ILE A 34 0.93 1.37 1.32
C ILE A 34 0.10 1.17 2.59
N MET A 35 0.73 0.85 3.71
CA MET A 35 0.03 0.67 5.00
C MET A 35 -0.74 1.94 5.41
N ARG A 36 -0.09 3.11 5.40
CA ARG A 36 -0.74 4.39 5.74
C ARG A 36 -1.86 4.75 4.76
N GLN A 37 -1.69 4.42 3.48
CA GLN A 37 -2.71 4.65 2.47
C GLN A 37 -3.92 3.74 2.69
N GLU A 38 -3.70 2.48 3.08
CA GLU A 38 -4.77 1.53 3.39
C GLU A 38 -5.59 1.99 4.60
N GLU A 39 -4.93 2.41 5.69
CA GLU A 39 -5.59 3.01 6.86
C GLU A 39 -6.41 4.25 6.49
N THR A 40 -5.82 5.15 5.70
CA THR A 40 -6.49 6.37 5.22
C THR A 40 -7.72 6.03 4.36
N ASN A 41 -7.60 5.02 3.50
CA ASN A 41 -8.69 4.56 2.65
C ASN A 41 -9.81 3.92 3.47
N GLN A 42 -9.48 3.14 4.49
CA GLN A 42 -10.47 2.56 5.42
C GLN A 42 -11.22 3.66 6.17
N ALA A 43 -10.52 4.67 6.70
CA ALA A 43 -11.14 5.80 7.37
C ALA A 43 -12.11 6.57 6.46
N LYS A 44 -11.71 6.87 5.22
CA LYS A 44 -12.58 7.54 4.24
C LYS A 44 -13.79 6.70 3.85
N LYS A 45 -13.63 5.40 3.66
CA LYS A 45 -14.76 4.48 3.40
C LYS A 45 -15.77 4.54 4.54
N MET A 46 -15.29 4.48 5.79
CA MET A 46 -16.14 4.57 6.98
C MET A 46 -16.85 5.92 7.09
N GLU A 47 -16.13 7.03 6.88
CA GLU A 47 -16.70 8.38 6.90
C GLU A 47 -17.82 8.52 5.87
N MET A 48 -17.58 8.11 4.62
CA MET A 48 -18.60 8.16 3.57
C MET A 48 -19.80 7.26 3.88
N PHE A 49 -19.56 6.06 4.42
CA PHE A 49 -20.63 5.15 4.83
C PHE A 49 -21.50 5.75 5.93
N MET A 50 -20.88 6.34 6.97
CA MET A 50 -21.59 7.03 8.05
C MET A 50 -22.45 8.18 7.51
N MET A 51 -21.91 9.02 6.63
CA MET A 51 -22.66 10.12 5.99
C MET A 51 -23.87 9.63 5.19
N LEU A 52 -23.75 8.49 4.50
CA LEU A 52 -24.89 7.92 3.76
C LEU A 52 -25.95 7.34 4.71
N SER A 53 -25.51 6.69 5.79
CA SER A 53 -26.40 6.08 6.79
C SER A 53 -27.11 7.09 7.69
N SER A 54 -26.56 8.30 7.87
CA SER A 54 -27.13 9.35 8.73
C SER A 54 -28.32 10.08 8.11
N LYS A 55 -28.67 9.77 6.86
CA LYS A 55 -29.80 10.38 6.17
C LYS A 55 -31.12 9.94 6.81
N GLU A 56 -31.85 10.89 7.36
CA GLU A 56 -33.05 10.68 8.20
C GLU A 56 -34.20 9.91 7.51
N HIS A 57 -34.25 9.91 6.18
CA HIS A 57 -35.31 9.26 5.40
C HIS A 57 -34.75 8.43 4.23
N LEU A 58 -34.06 7.34 4.56
CA LEU A 58 -33.73 6.31 3.57
C LEU A 58 -34.99 5.49 3.26
N ASP A 59 -35.37 5.40 1.98
CA ASP A 59 -36.36 4.44 1.53
C ASP A 59 -35.82 2.99 1.64
N ASP A 60 -36.69 2.00 1.52
CA ASP A 60 -36.30 0.60 1.74
C ASP A 60 -35.26 0.11 0.74
N ARG A 61 -35.30 0.61 -0.51
CA ARG A 61 -34.29 0.31 -1.52
C ARG A 61 -32.93 0.88 -1.13
N CYS A 62 -32.88 2.09 -0.61
CA CYS A 62 -31.65 2.73 -0.15
C CYS A 62 -31.06 2.01 1.06
N LYS A 63 -31.90 1.52 1.97
CA LYS A 63 -31.45 0.68 3.11
C LYS A 63 -30.81 -0.62 2.62
N GLU A 64 -31.47 -1.37 1.73
CA GLU A 64 -30.91 -2.60 1.17
C GLU A 64 -29.57 -2.38 0.46
N MET A 65 -29.48 -1.29 -0.31
CA MET A 65 -28.23 -0.91 -0.98
C MET A 65 -27.13 -0.55 0.03
N LEU A 66 -27.46 0.16 1.11
CA LEU A 66 -26.50 0.49 2.17
C LEU A 66 -26.03 -0.75 2.92
N GLU A 67 -26.91 -1.69 3.22
CA GLU A 67 -26.53 -2.97 3.82
C GLU A 67 -25.58 -3.76 2.92
N LYS A 68 -25.89 -3.84 1.61
CA LYS A 68 -25.01 -4.49 0.65
C LYS A 68 -23.65 -3.79 0.57
N LEU A 69 -23.64 -2.45 0.52
CA LEU A 69 -22.43 -1.67 0.50
C LEU A 69 -21.58 -1.89 1.76
N GLY A 70 -22.21 -2.00 2.93
CA GLY A 70 -21.52 -2.30 4.19
C GLY A 70 -20.81 -3.65 4.14
N ARG A 71 -21.50 -4.70 3.65
CA ARG A 71 -20.91 -6.03 3.40
C ARG A 71 -19.74 -5.97 2.43
N ASP A 72 -19.91 -5.27 1.31
CA ASP A 72 -18.88 -5.17 0.26
C ASP A 72 -17.64 -4.38 0.73
N LEU A 73 -17.82 -3.35 1.57
CA LEU A 73 -16.73 -2.49 2.06
C LEU A 73 -16.00 -3.05 3.28
N PHE A 74 -16.71 -3.74 4.18
CA PHE A 74 -16.20 -4.12 5.50
C PHE A 74 -16.28 -5.62 5.82
N GLY A 75 -16.97 -6.43 5.01
CA GLY A 75 -17.00 -7.89 5.14
C GLY A 75 -17.77 -8.44 6.35
N ASN A 76 -18.49 -7.58 7.10
CA ASN A 76 -19.38 -7.98 8.19
C ASN A 76 -20.78 -8.31 7.70
#